data_AF-A0A2K3LRH8-F1
#
_entry.id   AF-A0A2K3LRH8-F1
#
_cell.length_a   1.000
_cell.length_b   1.000
_cell.length_c   1.000
_cell.angle_alpha   90.00
_cell.angle_beta   90.00
_cell.angle_gamma   90.00
#
_symmetry.space_group_name_H-M   'P 1'
#
loop_
_entity.id
_entity.type
_entity.pdbx_description
1 polymer ?
#
loop_
_entity_poly.entity_id
_entity_poly.type
_entity_poly.pdbx_seq_one_letter_code
_entity_poly.pdbx_strand_id
1 'polypeptide(L)'
;AGKLIENPLGYALELVKKAKADITQEYMHSVADLMVIKNRPHFTVARSFLVSDVSRLKVRDVDFGWGKAVYGGPAKGGVGAIPGIASFYIAFKNAKGEEGLVIPVCLPNKAMERFVKELDNVLKNNINQPTMVDQNSSFIKASL
;
A
#
# COMPACT_ATOMS: atom_id res chain seq x y z
N ALA A 1 -6.55 3.77 17.27
CA ALA A 1 -7.38 3.66 16.05
C ALA A 1 -8.62 4.57 16.09
N GLY A 2 -9.14 5.01 17.25
CA GLY A 2 -10.37 5.83 17.34
C GLY A 2 -10.47 6.96 16.31
N LYS A 3 -9.51 7.89 16.29
CA LYS A 3 -9.48 8.98 15.29
C LYS A 3 -9.52 8.51 13.82
N LEU A 4 -8.93 7.37 13.49
CA LEU A 4 -8.96 6.85 12.11
C LEU A 4 -10.34 6.27 11.73
N ILE A 5 -11.08 5.75 12.71
CA ILE A 5 -12.41 5.14 12.51
C ILE A 5 -13.50 6.23 12.52
N GLU A 6 -13.34 7.23 13.38
CA GLU A 6 -14.30 8.32 13.58
C GLU A 6 -14.28 9.38 12.46
N ASN A 7 -13.26 9.36 11.61
CA ASN A 7 -13.06 10.34 10.53
C ASN A 7 -13.13 9.68 9.15
N PRO A 8 -13.48 10.43 8.09
CA PRO A 8 -13.54 9.89 6.74
C PRO A 8 -12.15 9.45 6.23
N LEU A 9 -12.12 8.62 5.19
CA LEU A 9 -10.86 8.13 4.58
C LEU A 9 -9.89 9.27 4.21
N GLY A 10 -10.41 10.43 3.79
CA GLY A 10 -9.60 11.62 3.49
C GLY A 10 -8.73 12.09 4.66
N TYR A 11 -9.21 11.93 5.90
CA TYR A 11 -8.41 12.24 7.09
C TYR A 11 -7.16 11.37 7.18
N ALA A 12 -7.30 10.06 6.95
CA ALA A 12 -6.17 9.15 6.94
C ALA A 12 -5.18 9.48 5.80
N LEU A 13 -5.70 9.86 4.63
CA LEU A 13 -4.87 10.29 3.51
C LEU A 13 -4.03 11.54 3.83
N GLU A 14 -4.62 12.55 4.47
CA GLU A 14 -3.91 13.76 4.87
C GLU A 14 -2.81 13.49 5.91
N LEU A 15 -3.07 12.58 6.87
CA LEU A 15 -2.03 12.14 7.80
C LEU A 15 -0.84 11.49 7.07
N VAL A 16 -1.09 10.64 6.07
CA VAL A 16 -0.03 10.00 5.28
C VAL A 16 0.73 11.03 4.45
N LYS A 17 0.03 11.96 3.79
CA LYS A 17 0.67 13.04 3.02
C LYS A 17 1.58 13.89 3.88
N LYS A 18 1.08 14.32 5.05
CA LYS A 18 1.86 15.10 6.01
C LYS A 18 3.10 14.33 6.47
N ALA A 19 2.92 13.08 6.91
CA ALA A 19 4.03 12.24 7.34
C ALA A 19 5.10 12.06 6.25
N LYS A 20 4.70 11.96 4.97
CA LYS A 20 5.64 11.90 3.85
C LYS A 20 6.33 13.23 3.58
N ALA A 21 5.62 14.36 3.74
CA ALA A 21 6.17 15.70 3.53
C ALA A 21 7.18 16.10 4.62
N ASP A 22 7.00 15.59 5.84
CA ASP A 22 7.89 15.86 6.98
C ASP A 22 9.26 15.13 6.85
N ILE A 23 9.43 14.23 5.88
CA ILE A 23 10.70 13.51 5.67
C ILE A 23 11.69 14.41 4.90
N THR A 24 12.73 14.86 5.59
CA THR A 24 13.85 15.62 5.00
C THR A 24 15.12 14.79 4.89
N GLN A 25 16.15 15.33 4.24
CA GLN A 25 17.46 14.70 4.18
C GLN A 25 18.09 14.56 5.57
N GLU A 26 17.97 15.59 6.41
CA GLU A 26 18.45 15.58 7.80
C GLU A 26 17.72 14.54 8.64
N TYR A 27 16.40 14.39 8.44
CA TYR A 27 15.63 13.32 9.06
C TYR A 27 16.19 11.94 8.68
N MET A 28 16.49 11.72 7.40
CA MET A 28 17.04 10.44 6.92
C MET A 28 18.44 10.15 7.49
N HIS A 29 19.30 11.16 7.58
CA HIS A 29 20.61 11.03 8.23
C HIS A 29 20.47 10.69 9.72
N SER A 30 19.57 11.37 10.43
CA SER A 30 19.28 11.09 11.85
C SER A 30 18.78 9.66 12.06
N VAL A 31 17.92 9.15 11.15
CA VAL A 31 17.49 7.75 11.18
C VAL A 31 18.66 6.80 10.94
N ALA A 32 19.55 7.09 9.99
CA ALA A 32 20.73 6.26 9.75
C ALA A 32 21.65 6.19 10.99
N ASP A 33 21.92 7.33 11.62
CA ASP A 33 22.70 7.41 12.86
C ASP A 33 22.02 6.62 13.98
N LEU A 34 20.71 6.77 14.14
CA LEU A 34 19.93 6.00 15.12
C LEU A 34 20.06 4.49 14.90
N MET A 35 20.00 4.04 13.64
CA MET A 35 20.13 2.62 13.30
C MET A 35 21.52 2.06 13.63
N VAL A 36 22.57 2.88 13.54
CA VAL A 36 23.93 2.51 13.95
C VAL A 36 24.05 2.51 15.49
N ILE A 37 23.69 3.62 16.14
CA ILE A 37 23.85 3.83 17.58
C ILE A 37 23.04 2.84 18.41
N LYS A 38 21.83 2.49 17.94
CA LYS A 38 20.90 1.61 18.66
C LYS A 38 20.86 0.19 18.11
N ASN A 39 21.83 -0.20 17.27
CA ASN A 39 21.91 -1.54 16.68
C ASN A 39 20.59 -1.98 16.00
N ARG A 40 20.02 -1.12 15.16
CA ARG A 40 18.77 -1.34 14.42
C ARG A 40 17.59 -1.67 15.35
N PRO A 41 17.11 -0.69 16.13
CA PRO A 41 16.04 -0.93 17.08
C PRO A 41 14.78 -1.41 16.37
N HIS A 42 14.08 -2.36 16.99
CA HIS A 42 12.80 -2.85 16.48
C HIS A 42 11.74 -1.75 16.55
N PHE A 43 10.86 -1.70 15.55
CA PHE A 43 9.68 -0.83 15.58
C PHE A 43 8.49 -1.55 16.22
N THR A 44 7.53 -0.79 16.73
CA THR A 44 6.30 -1.34 17.30
C THR A 44 5.44 -1.97 16.20
N VAL A 45 5.33 -3.30 16.24
CA VAL A 45 4.55 -4.06 15.27
C VAL A 45 3.05 -4.05 15.60
N ALA A 46 2.71 -4.02 16.88
CA ALA A 46 1.32 -4.07 17.33
C ALA A 46 0.51 -2.86 16.83
N ARG A 47 -0.61 -3.12 16.14
CA ARG A 47 -1.48 -2.10 15.55
C ARG A 47 -0.82 -1.24 14.45
N SER A 48 0.25 -1.75 13.86
CA SER A 48 0.91 -1.16 12.69
C SER A 48 0.53 -1.92 11.43
N PHE A 49 0.42 -1.20 10.32
CA PHE A 49 0.21 -1.77 8.99
C PHE A 49 1.33 -1.25 8.08
N LEU A 50 2.06 -2.17 7.45
CA LEU A 50 3.19 -1.84 6.59
C LEU A 50 2.77 -1.91 5.13
N VAL A 51 3.24 -0.93 4.35
CA VAL A 51 3.05 -0.90 2.91
C VAL A 51 4.42 -0.77 2.26
N SER A 52 4.70 -1.64 1.30
CA SER A 52 5.92 -1.58 0.50
C SER A 52 5.57 -1.42 -0.97
N ASP A 53 5.97 -0.31 -1.56
CA ASP A 53 5.74 -0.06 -2.99
C ASP A 53 6.89 -0.65 -3.81
N VAL A 54 6.58 -1.72 -4.55
CA VAL A 54 7.50 -2.38 -5.48
C VAL A 54 7.06 -2.23 -6.93
N SER A 55 6.04 -1.40 -7.19
CA SER A 55 5.48 -1.19 -8.53
C SER A 55 6.50 -0.63 -9.51
N ARG A 56 7.50 0.09 -9.00
CA ARG A 56 8.54 0.75 -9.80
C ARG A 56 9.80 -0.10 -10.03
N LEU A 57 9.86 -1.31 -9.47
CA LEU A 57 11.03 -2.19 -9.65
C LEU A 57 11.16 -2.75 -11.07
N LYS A 58 10.14 -2.57 -11.94
CA LYS A 58 10.14 -3.02 -13.34
C LYS A 58 10.56 -4.48 -13.51
N VAL A 59 10.20 -5.34 -12.54
CA VAL A 59 10.55 -6.77 -12.56
C VAL A 59 10.04 -7.46 -13.83
N ARG A 60 8.94 -6.95 -14.41
CA ARG A 60 8.36 -7.43 -15.67
C ARG A 60 9.17 -7.07 -16.92
N ASP A 61 10.05 -6.07 -16.84
CA ASP A 61 10.93 -5.70 -17.96
C ASP A 61 12.22 -6.54 -18.01
N VAL A 62 12.45 -7.41 -17.02
CA VAL A 62 13.58 -8.34 -17.02
C VAL A 62 13.38 -9.38 -18.12
N ASP A 63 14.40 -9.51 -18.98
CA ASP A 63 14.47 -10.48 -20.08
C ASP A 63 15.85 -11.14 -20.06
N PHE A 64 15.86 -12.48 -19.97
CA PHE A 64 17.09 -13.28 -19.95
C PHE A 64 17.46 -13.85 -21.33
N GLY A 65 16.78 -13.43 -22.40
CA GLY A 65 17.01 -13.88 -23.78
C GLY A 65 15.88 -14.73 -24.37
N TRP A 66 14.77 -14.89 -23.63
CA TRP A 66 13.59 -15.69 -24.01
C TRP A 66 12.27 -14.94 -23.81
N GLY A 67 12.34 -13.63 -23.63
CA GLY A 67 11.19 -12.76 -23.46
C GLY A 67 11.05 -12.22 -22.04
N LYS A 68 10.21 -11.20 -21.92
CA LYS A 68 9.90 -10.49 -20.68
C LYS A 68 9.10 -11.34 -19.70
N ALA A 69 9.28 -11.07 -18.40
CA ALA A 69 8.50 -11.72 -17.36
C ALA A 69 7.00 -11.36 -17.45
N VAL A 70 6.14 -12.39 -17.38
CA VAL A 70 4.67 -12.24 -17.41
C VAL A 70 4.17 -11.59 -16.12
N TYR A 71 4.70 -12.00 -14.97
CA TYR A 71 4.40 -11.46 -13.65
C TYR A 71 5.66 -11.40 -12.79
N GLY A 72 5.64 -10.61 -11.72
CA GLY A 72 6.72 -10.53 -10.76
C GLY A 72 6.26 -9.86 -9.46
N GLY A 73 6.89 -10.19 -8.35
CA GLY A 73 6.55 -9.62 -7.05
C GLY A 73 7.07 -10.44 -5.87
N PRO A 74 6.78 -9.99 -4.64
CA PRO A 74 7.16 -10.70 -3.42
C PRO A 74 6.53 -12.09 -3.35
N ALA A 75 7.32 -13.08 -2.91
CA ALA A 75 6.85 -14.47 -2.79
C ALA A 75 5.83 -14.69 -1.65
N LYS A 76 5.73 -13.77 -0.69
CA LYS A 76 4.82 -13.85 0.46
C LYS A 76 4.12 -12.51 0.68
N GLY A 77 2.82 -12.55 0.96
CA GLY A 77 1.98 -11.38 1.31
C GLY A 77 2.13 -10.93 2.77
N GLY A 78 3.35 -10.98 3.32
CA GLY A 78 3.64 -10.59 4.70
C GLY A 78 5.14 -10.50 4.95
N VAL A 79 5.53 -9.74 5.98
CA VAL A 79 6.92 -9.62 6.42
C VAL A 79 7.14 -10.57 7.59
N GLY A 80 8.01 -11.57 7.39
CA GLY A 80 8.34 -12.56 8.42
C GLY A 80 7.26 -13.63 8.64
N ALA A 81 7.16 -14.12 9.88
CA ALA A 81 6.27 -15.22 10.27
C ALA A 81 4.82 -14.80 10.55
N ILE A 82 4.48 -13.51 10.41
CA ILE A 82 3.16 -12.98 10.79
C ILE A 82 2.37 -12.62 9.53
N PRO A 83 1.34 -13.39 9.18
CA PRO A 83 0.45 -13.06 8.08
C PRO A 83 -0.22 -11.70 8.29
N GLY A 84 -0.29 -10.88 7.24
CA GLY A 84 -1.16 -9.69 7.20
C GLY A 84 -0.61 -8.38 7.75
N ILE A 85 0.63 -8.36 8.25
CA ILE A 85 1.27 -7.12 8.74
C ILE A 85 1.63 -6.17 7.60
N ALA A 86 2.03 -6.72 6.46
CA ALA A 86 2.56 -5.95 5.35
C ALA A 86 1.82 -6.27 4.06
N SER A 87 1.52 -5.24 3.27
CA SER A 87 1.03 -5.37 1.90
C SER A 87 2.00 -4.75 0.93
N PHE A 88 2.01 -5.25 -0.30
CA PHE A 88 2.91 -4.79 -1.35
C PHE A 88 2.12 -4.18 -2.49
N TYR A 89 2.57 -3.06 -3.05
CA TYR A 89 2.02 -2.55 -4.29
C TYR A 89 2.83 -3.12 -5.44
N ILE A 90 2.21 -3.99 -6.23
CA ILE A 90 2.87 -4.75 -7.29
C ILE A 90 2.32 -4.27 -8.63
N ALA A 91 3.21 -3.87 -9.54
CA ALA A 91 2.82 -3.50 -10.90
C ALA A 91 2.31 -4.73 -11.65
N PHE A 92 1.15 -4.59 -12.29
CA PHE A 92 0.46 -5.66 -12.99
C PHE A 92 -0.13 -5.12 -14.29
N LYS A 93 -0.25 -5.98 -15.30
CA LYS A 93 -0.96 -5.68 -16.55
C LYS A 93 -2.00 -6.76 -16.75
N ASN A 94 -3.24 -6.34 -16.95
CA ASN A 94 -4.32 -7.28 -17.15
C ASN A 94 -4.29 -7.89 -18.56
N ALA A 95 -5.19 -8.84 -18.83
CA ALA A 95 -5.28 -9.52 -20.12
C ALA A 95 -5.61 -8.58 -21.30
N LYS A 96 -6.19 -7.40 -21.03
CA LYS A 96 -6.48 -6.37 -22.05
C LYS A 96 -5.28 -5.46 -22.32
N GLY A 97 -4.19 -5.63 -21.58
CA GLY A 97 -3.01 -4.77 -21.69
C GLY A 97 -3.11 -3.47 -20.91
N GLU A 98 -4.05 -3.34 -19.98
CA GLU A 98 -4.17 -2.16 -19.11
C GLU A 98 -3.25 -2.32 -17.90
N GLU A 99 -2.46 -1.29 -17.59
CA GLU A 99 -1.58 -1.27 -16.42
C GLU A 99 -2.39 -1.01 -15.14
N GLY A 100 -2.01 -1.67 -14.06
CA GLY A 100 -2.67 -1.58 -12.77
C GLY A 100 -1.78 -2.03 -11.61
N LEU A 101 -2.38 -2.11 -10.43
CA LEU A 101 -1.72 -2.55 -9.20
C LEU A 101 -2.43 -3.77 -8.63
N VAL A 102 -1.63 -4.72 -8.15
CA VAL A 102 -2.07 -5.81 -7.29
C VAL A 102 -1.61 -5.50 -5.87
N ILE A 103 -2.56 -5.54 -4.93
CA ILE A 103 -2.34 -5.26 -3.50
C ILE A 103 -2.83 -6.49 -2.72
N PRO A 104 -1.96 -7.46 -2.42
CA PRO A 104 -2.35 -8.63 -1.66
C PRO A 104 -2.55 -8.26 -0.20
N VAL A 105 -3.74 -8.56 0.33
CA VAL A 105 -4.09 -8.41 1.75
C VAL A 105 -4.40 -9.78 2.31
N CYS A 106 -3.82 -10.12 3.46
CA CYS A 106 -4.05 -11.38 4.16
C CYS A 106 -4.49 -11.08 5.60
N LEU A 107 -5.64 -11.57 6.02
CA LEU A 107 -6.19 -11.34 7.36
C LEU A 107 -6.85 -12.63 7.86
N PRO A 108 -7.01 -12.83 9.17
CA PRO A 108 -7.83 -13.92 9.70
C PRO A 108 -9.23 -13.91 9.10
N ASN A 109 -9.83 -15.07 8.88
CA ASN A 109 -11.07 -15.24 8.12
C ASN A 109 -12.17 -14.20 8.47
N LYS A 110 -12.56 -14.11 9.74
CA LYS A 110 -13.58 -13.14 10.21
C LYS A 110 -13.20 -11.68 9.93
N ALA A 111 -11.92 -11.34 9.95
CA ALA A 111 -11.45 -9.99 9.66
C ALA A 111 -11.44 -9.73 8.14
N MET A 112 -11.13 -10.73 7.32
CA MET A 112 -11.21 -10.62 5.86
C MET A 112 -12.64 -10.40 5.38
N GLU A 113 -13.62 -11.14 5.93
CA GLU A 113 -15.04 -10.94 5.61
C GLU A 113 -15.52 -9.52 5.90
N ARG A 114 -15.06 -8.94 7.02
CA ARG A 114 -15.36 -7.54 7.36
C ARG A 114 -14.64 -6.57 6.45
N PHE A 115 -13.36 -6.81 6.18
CA PHE A 115 -12.54 -5.97 5.31
C PHE A 115 -13.14 -5.83 3.91
N VAL A 116 -13.59 -6.93 3.30
CA VAL A 116 -14.24 -6.91 1.98
C VAL A 116 -15.49 -6.03 1.99
N LYS A 117 -16.34 -6.16 3.02
CA LYS A 117 -17.56 -5.33 3.15
C LYS A 117 -17.24 -3.85 3.30
N GLU A 118 -16.29 -3.49 4.16
CA GLU A 118 -15.89 -2.09 4.35
C GLU A 118 -15.25 -1.50 3.09
N LEU A 119 -14.40 -2.28 2.40
CA LEU A 119 -13.78 -1.85 1.16
C LEU A 119 -14.83 -1.59 0.07
N ASP A 120 -15.79 -2.50 -0.09
CA ASP A 120 -16.89 -2.34 -1.05
C ASP A 120 -17.73 -1.08 -0.74
N ASN A 121 -18.02 -0.84 0.54
CA ASN A 121 -18.76 0.35 0.96
C ASN A 121 -17.99 1.63 0.62
N VAL A 122 -16.69 1.67 0.91
CA VAL A 122 -15.82 2.81 0.57
C VAL A 122 -15.81 3.06 -0.94
N LEU A 123 -15.62 2.02 -1.75
CA LEU A 123 -15.58 2.13 -3.20
C LEU A 123 -16.91 2.61 -3.78
N LYS A 124 -18.04 2.10 -3.30
CA LYS A 124 -19.38 2.53 -3.73
C LYS A 124 -19.71 3.96 -3.32
N ASN A 125 -19.35 4.36 -2.10
CA ASN A 125 -19.59 5.72 -1.61
C ASN A 125 -18.79 6.77 -2.39
N ASN A 126 -17.58 6.43 -2.86
CA ASN A 126 -16.77 7.31 -3.71
C ASN A 126 -17.28 7.46 -5.15
N ILE A 127 -18.15 6.55 -5.62
CA ILE A 127 -18.79 6.63 -6.95
C ILE A 127 -20.00 7.59 -6.93
N ASN A 128 -20.58 7.84 -5.75
CA ASN A 128 -21.86 8.56 -5.60
C ASN A 128 -21.72 10.01 -5.08
N GLN A 129 -20.50 10.52 -4.88
CA GLN A 129 -20.31 11.95 -4.61
C GLN A 129 -20.09 12.70 -5.93
N PRO A 130 -20.83 13.79 -6.21
CA PRO A 130 -20.48 14.67 -7.32
C PRO A 130 -19.12 15.29 -6.97
N THR A 131 -18.07 14.83 -7.64
CA THR A 131 -16.76 15.46 -7.61
C THR A 131 -16.91 16.93 -7.93
N MET A 132 -16.71 17.80 -6.94
CA MET A 132 -16.12 19.11 -7.25
C MET A 132 -14.75 18.79 -7.79
N VAL A 133 -14.64 18.88 -9.11
CA VAL A 133 -13.47 18.56 -9.90
C VAL A 133 -12.35 19.50 -9.48
N ASP A 134 -11.43 18.99 -8.65
CA ASP A 134 -10.04 19.41 -8.73
C ASP A 134 -9.35 18.41 -9.66
N GLN A 135 -8.85 18.90 -10.81
CA GLN A 135 -8.53 18.12 -12.01
C GLN A 135 -7.37 17.11 -11.86
N ASN A 136 -6.90 16.82 -10.65
CA ASN A 136 -5.74 15.94 -10.41
C ASN A 136 -5.98 14.74 -9.47
N SER A 137 -7.20 14.49 -9.00
CA SER A 137 -7.46 13.32 -8.14
C SER A 137 -8.07 12.15 -8.92
N SER A 138 -7.22 11.24 -9.43
CA SER A 138 -7.68 9.94 -9.93
C SER A 138 -7.69 8.93 -8.79
N PHE A 139 -8.87 8.64 -8.23
CA PHE A 139 -9.02 7.48 -7.35
C PHE A 139 -9.04 6.21 -8.21
N ILE A 140 -8.33 5.18 -7.72
CA ILE A 140 -8.23 3.87 -8.37
C ILE A 140 -9.61 3.21 -8.37
N LYS A 141 -10.14 2.90 -9.56
CA LYS A 141 -11.32 2.04 -9.72
C LYS A 141 -10.91 0.59 -9.50
N ALA A 142 -11.57 -0.08 -8.56
CA ALA A 142 -11.44 -1.53 -8.41
C ALA A 142 -12.12 -2.23 -9.60
N SER A 143 -11.48 -3.25 -10.15
CA SER A 143 -12.14 -4.22 -11.04
C SER A 143 -12.33 -5.49 -10.22
N LEU A 144 -13.59 -5.76 -9.84
CA LEU A 144 -14.06 -7.10 -9.48
C LEU A 144 -14.59 -7.77 -10.75
#